data_AF-X0Y0V8-F1
#
_entry.id   AF-X0Y0V8-F1
#
_cell.length_a   1.000
_cell.length_b   1.000
_cell.length_c   1.000
_cell.angle_alpha   90.00
_cell.angle_beta   90.00
_cell.angle_gamma   90.00
#
_symmetry.space_group_name_H-M   'P 1'
#
loop_
_entity.id
_entity.type
_entity.pdbx_description
1 polymer ?
#
loop_
_entity_poly.entity_id
_entity_poly.type
_entity_poly.pdbx_seq_one_letter_code
_entity_poly.pdbx_strand_id
1 'polypeptide(L)'
;MKDKIVQWCERIIEWSLYVLVFGVTFSKAIAESAAGIAITAWIFKKIISREFKIVHTDLNYAIFGFFLVNLVSLINVINTDYAFVSVKGFIGKVTEYVLLYFVIVDSVKTKRQFRNIIGVILFSCLLIGIDGIFQR
;
A
#
# COMPACT_ATOMS: atom_id res chain seq x y z
N MET A 1 17.11 18.19 -13.73
CA MET A 1 17.27 16.72 -13.69
C MET A 1 16.46 16.08 -12.56
N LYS A 2 16.55 16.60 -11.32
CA LYS A 2 15.77 16.12 -10.17
C LYS A 2 14.27 16.06 -10.44
N ASP A 3 13.71 17.10 -11.06
CA ASP A 3 12.25 17.18 -11.32
C ASP A 3 11.75 16.10 -12.27
N LYS A 4 12.54 15.77 -13.30
CA LYS A 4 12.23 14.66 -14.21
C LYS A 4 12.20 13.32 -13.45
N ILE A 5 13.18 13.06 -12.57
CA ILE A 5 13.24 11.82 -11.78
C ILE A 5 12.03 11.73 -10.84
N VAL A 6 11.67 12.82 -10.17
CA VAL A 6 10.50 12.87 -9.29
C VAL A 6 9.22 12.56 -10.06
N GLN A 7 9.03 13.14 -11.26
CA GLN A 7 7.88 12.84 -12.12
C GLN A 7 7.83 11.37 -12.56
N TRP A 8 8.98 10.77 -12.86
CA TRP A 8 9.05 9.33 -13.15
C TRP A 8 8.64 8.49 -11.94
N CYS A 9 9.13 8.82 -10.74
CA CYS A 9 8.71 8.14 -9.51
C CYS A 9 7.19 8.27 -9.28
N GLU A 10 6.61 9.46 -9.47
CA GLU A 10 5.16 9.65 -9.33
C GLU A 10 4.37 8.78 -10.30
N ARG A 11 4.81 8.68 -11.56
CA ARG A 11 4.17 7.81 -12.55
C ARG A 11 4.32 6.33 -12.22
N ILE A 12 5.49 5.90 -11.72
CA ILE A 12 5.70 4.52 -11.25
C ILE A 12 4.78 4.21 -10.07
N ILE A 13 4.68 5.11 -9.09
CA ILE A 13 3.80 4.94 -7.93
C ILE A 13 2.34 4.81 -8.40
N GLU A 14 1.88 5.71 -9.28
CA GLU A 14 0.52 5.68 -9.80
C GLU A 14 0.19 4.35 -10.51
N TRP A 15 1.05 3.89 -11.42
CA TRP A 15 0.85 2.60 -12.10
C TRP A 15 0.90 1.41 -11.14
N SER A 16 1.83 1.43 -10.17
CA SER A 16 1.92 0.37 -9.17
C SER A 16 0.68 0.31 -8.29
N LEU A 17 0.05 1.44 -7.96
CA LEU A 17 -1.23 1.45 -7.24
C LEU A 17 -2.37 0.85 -8.05
N TYR A 18 -2.44 1.10 -9.37
CA TYR A 18 -3.43 0.46 -10.24
C TYR A 18 -3.22 -1.06 -10.31
N VAL A 19 -1.97 -1.49 -10.52
CA VAL A 19 -1.62 -2.92 -10.54
C VAL A 19 -1.86 -3.57 -9.19
N LEU A 20 -1.64 -2.87 -8.08
CA LEU A 20 -1.93 -3.37 -6.74
C LEU A 20 -3.42 -3.64 -6.58
N VAL A 21 -4.26 -2.65 -6.87
CA VAL A 21 -5.72 -2.77 -6.70
C VAL A 21 -6.28 -3.90 -7.57
N PHE A 22 -5.80 -4.02 -8.80
CA PHE A 22 -6.10 -5.16 -9.67
C PHE A 22 -5.59 -6.48 -9.07
N GLY A 23 -4.31 -6.52 -8.72
CA GLY A 23 -3.61 -7.70 -8.22
C GLY A 23 -4.20 -8.29 -6.95
N VAL A 24 -4.72 -7.46 -6.05
CA VAL A 24 -5.39 -7.91 -4.81
C VAL A 24 -6.49 -8.92 -5.08
N THR A 25 -7.15 -8.82 -6.24
CA THR A 25 -8.26 -9.70 -6.59
C THR A 25 -7.87 -11.01 -7.28
N PHE A 26 -6.72 -11.05 -7.95
CA PHE A 26 -6.29 -12.22 -8.75
C PHE A 26 -5.11 -12.97 -8.16
N SER A 27 -4.14 -12.25 -7.57
CA SER A 27 -2.89 -12.84 -7.13
C SER A 27 -2.23 -12.05 -6.01
N LYS A 28 -2.06 -12.74 -4.88
CA LYS A 28 -1.32 -12.23 -3.73
C LYS A 28 0.10 -11.78 -4.11
N ALA A 29 0.80 -12.54 -4.96
CA ALA A 29 2.16 -12.21 -5.37
C ALA A 29 2.22 -10.91 -6.19
N ILE A 30 1.24 -10.67 -7.07
CA ILE A 30 1.13 -9.43 -7.83
C ILE A 30 0.88 -8.25 -6.89
N ALA A 31 -0.06 -8.39 -5.95
CA ALA A 31 -0.38 -7.36 -4.97
C ALA A 31 0.83 -6.98 -4.11
N GLU A 32 1.55 -7.97 -3.56
CA GLU A 32 2.74 -7.76 -2.73
C GLU A 32 3.89 -7.13 -3.51
N SER A 33 4.10 -7.57 -4.76
CA SER A 33 5.14 -6.99 -5.63
C SER A 33 4.83 -5.54 -5.98
N ALA A 34 3.58 -5.24 -6.31
CA ALA A 34 3.13 -3.89 -6.62
C ALA A 34 3.23 -2.97 -5.39
N ALA A 35 2.87 -3.46 -4.19
CA ALA A 35 3.01 -2.75 -2.93
C ALA A 35 4.48 -2.39 -2.65
N GLY A 36 5.38 -3.37 -2.80
CA GLY A 36 6.82 -3.16 -2.63
C GLY A 36 7.35 -2.08 -3.59
N ILE A 37 7.02 -2.17 -4.88
CA ILE A 37 7.43 -1.19 -5.88
C ILE A 37 6.91 0.22 -5.53
N ALA A 38 5.64 0.33 -5.15
CA ALA A 38 5.01 1.60 -4.78
C ALA A 38 5.73 2.26 -3.59
N ILE A 39 5.97 1.48 -2.53
CA ILE A 39 6.64 1.94 -1.31
C ILE A 39 8.07 2.35 -1.61
N THR A 40 8.85 1.52 -2.31
CA THR A 40 10.24 1.84 -2.65
C THR A 40 10.35 3.09 -3.52
N ALA A 41 9.50 3.22 -4.56
CA ALA A 41 9.48 4.40 -5.41
C ALA A 41 9.09 5.67 -4.64
N TRP A 42 8.16 5.56 -3.70
CA TRP A 42 7.75 6.67 -2.83
C TRP A 42 8.86 7.10 -1.86
N ILE A 43 9.55 6.17 -1.22
CA ILE A 43 10.71 6.47 -0.37
C ILE A 43 11.80 7.16 -1.20
N PHE A 44 12.10 6.63 -2.39
CA PHE A 44 13.11 7.22 -3.28
C PHE A 44 12.73 8.65 -3.70
N LYS A 45 11.45 8.88 -4.03
CA LYS A 45 10.90 10.22 -4.31
C LYS A 45 11.11 11.17 -3.11
N LYS A 46 10.78 10.75 -1.89
CA LYS A 46 10.91 11.56 -0.67
C LYS A 46 12.38 11.90 -0.37
N ILE A 47 13.30 10.95 -0.56
CA ILE A 47 14.75 11.17 -0.38
C ILE A 47 15.28 12.20 -1.39
N ILE A 48 14.89 12.10 -2.67
CA ILE A 48 15.37 13.01 -3.72
C ILE A 48 14.80 14.43 -3.56
N SER A 49 13.51 14.53 -3.27
CA SER A 49 12.83 15.81 -3.07
C SER A 49 13.22 16.49 -1.75
N ARG A 50 13.79 15.74 -0.78
CA ARG A 50 14.07 16.18 0.60
C ARG A 50 12.83 16.71 1.34
N GLU A 51 11.64 16.42 0.85
CA GLU A 51 10.37 16.83 1.46
C GLU A 51 9.75 15.67 2.23
N PHE A 52 10.20 15.47 3.47
CA PHE A 52 9.64 14.48 4.40
C PHE A 52 8.34 14.93 5.05
N LYS A 53 7.56 15.80 4.39
CA LYS A 53 6.25 16.20 4.88
C LYS A 53 5.29 15.02 4.72
N ILE A 54 4.75 14.57 5.85
CA ILE A 54 3.65 13.62 5.91
C ILE A 54 2.37 14.42 5.78
N VAL A 55 1.46 13.98 4.91
CA VAL A 55 0.16 14.62 4.76
C VAL A 55 -0.67 14.32 6.01
N HIS A 56 -1.10 15.38 6.69
CA HIS A 56 -1.96 15.26 7.86
C HIS A 56 -3.39 14.99 7.42
N THR A 57 -3.97 13.91 7.92
CA THR A 57 -5.39 13.60 7.78
C THR A 57 -5.90 13.04 9.11
N ASP A 58 -7.20 13.16 9.36
CA ASP A 58 -7.81 12.65 10.60
C ASP A 58 -7.63 11.13 10.75
N LEU A 59 -7.51 10.41 9.62
CA LEU A 59 -7.28 8.96 9.60
C LEU A 59 -5.87 8.57 10.06
N ASN A 60 -4.92 9.50 10.09
CA ASN A 60 -3.58 9.24 10.61
C ASN A 60 -3.63 8.80 12.08
N TYR A 61 -4.55 9.36 12.87
CA TYR A 61 -4.73 8.98 14.28
C TYR A 61 -5.26 7.55 14.41
N ALA A 62 -6.21 7.16 13.56
CA ALA A 62 -6.75 5.79 13.55
C ALA A 62 -5.66 4.78 13.16
N ILE A 63 -4.83 5.10 12.17
CA ILE A 63 -3.74 4.23 11.73
C ILE A 63 -2.63 4.16 12.77
N PHE A 64 -2.32 5.27 13.44
CA PHE A 64 -1.38 5.27 14.55
C PHE A 64 -1.90 4.43 15.72
N GLY A 65 -3.17 4.57 16.07
CA GLY A 65 -3.82 3.73 17.09
C GLY A 65 -3.78 2.25 16.73
N PHE A 66 -4.12 1.89 15.49
CA PHE A 66 -4.00 0.53 14.98
C PHE A 66 -2.57 0.00 15.09
N PHE A 67 -1.57 0.80 14.70
CA PHE A 67 -0.17 0.43 14.83
C PHE A 67 0.25 0.19 16.28
N LEU A 68 -0.17 1.06 17.21
CA LEU A 68 0.11 0.91 18.64
C LEU A 68 -0.53 -0.34 19.23
N VAL A 69 -1.78 -0.65 18.89
CA VAL A 69 -2.44 -1.88 19.35
C VAL A 69 -1.66 -3.11 18.88
N ASN A 70 -1.21 -3.12 17.62
CA ASN A 70 -0.38 -4.21 17.10
C ASN A 70 0.99 -4.28 17.80
N LEU A 71 1.59 -3.13 18.15
CA LEU A 71 2.85 -3.07 18.87
C LEU A 71 2.72 -3.64 20.30
N VAL A 72 1.66 -3.26 21.01
CA VAL A 72 1.36 -3.79 22.36
C VAL A 72 1.05 -5.28 22.29
N SER A 73 0.36 -5.74 21.23
CA SER A 73 0.09 -7.16 21.03
C SER A 73 1.37 -8.00 20.94
N LEU A 74 2.49 -7.45 20.49
CA LEU A 74 3.76 -8.18 20.47
C LEU A 74 4.24 -8.51 21.88
N ILE A 75 4.05 -7.61 22.85
CA ILE A 75 4.49 -7.80 24.24
C ILE A 75 3.90 -9.08 24.84
N ASN A 76 2.63 -9.36 24.55
CA ASN A 76 1.91 -10.54 25.05
C ASN A 76 2.40 -11.86 24.44
N VAL A 77 3.10 -11.81 23.30
CA VAL A 77 3.49 -13.00 22.52
C VAL A 77 4.97 -13.36 22.72
N ILE A 78 5.76 -12.50 23.37
CA ILE A 78 7.21 -12.70 23.60
C ILE A 78 7.52 -14.01 24.34
N ASN A 79 6.62 -14.48 25.22
CA ASN A 79 6.81 -15.71 26.00
C ASN A 79 6.26 -16.98 25.31
N THR A 80 5.91 -16.92 24.03
CA THR A 80 5.36 -18.04 23.27
C THR A 80 6.30 -18.47 22.15
N ASP A 81 6.21 -19.74 21.73
CA ASP A 81 6.99 -20.30 20.61
C ASP A 81 6.75 -19.58 19.27
N TYR A 82 5.71 -18.75 19.19
CA TYR A 82 5.32 -18.00 17.99
C TYR A 82 5.85 -16.56 17.95
N ALA A 83 6.70 -16.15 18.90
CA ALA A 83 7.24 -14.79 18.98
C ALA A 83 7.89 -14.33 17.66
N PHE A 84 8.69 -15.19 17.02
CA PHE A 84 9.36 -14.86 15.76
C PHE A 84 8.37 -14.64 14.61
N VAL A 85 7.33 -15.46 14.51
CA VAL A 85 6.30 -15.35 13.47
C VAL A 85 5.52 -14.05 13.63
N SER A 86 5.19 -13.67 14.86
CA SER A 86 4.45 -12.44 15.16
C SER A 86 5.26 -11.19 14.88
N VAL A 87 6.56 -11.17 15.25
CA VAL A 87 7.46 -10.06 14.92
C VAL A 87 7.63 -9.94 13.40
N LYS A 88 7.80 -11.06 12.69
CA LYS A 88 7.88 -11.06 11.21
C LYS A 88 6.59 -10.56 10.58
N GLY A 89 5.43 -10.94 11.11
CA GLY A 89 4.12 -10.45 10.66
C GLY A 89 3.95 -8.95 10.87
N PHE A 90 4.38 -8.43 12.03
CA PHE A 90 4.35 -7.00 12.34
C PHE A 90 5.29 -6.18 11.44
N ILE A 91 6.58 -6.54 11.41
CA ILE A 91 7.58 -5.81 10.62
C ILE A 91 7.26 -5.91 9.13
N GLY A 92 6.83 -7.08 8.65
CA GLY A 92 6.43 -7.27 7.27
C GLY A 92 5.10 -6.58 6.96
N LYS A 93 3.99 -7.18 7.39
CA LYS A 93 2.65 -6.81 6.90
C LYS A 93 2.07 -5.56 7.53
N VAL A 94 2.20 -5.39 8.85
CA VAL A 94 1.62 -4.21 9.50
C VAL A 94 2.33 -2.94 9.01
N THR A 95 3.67 -2.96 8.97
CA THR A 95 4.45 -1.84 8.43
C THR A 95 4.17 -1.61 6.95
N GLU A 96 4.09 -2.67 6.13
CA GLU A 96 3.74 -2.56 4.70
C GLU A 96 2.41 -1.82 4.51
N TYR A 97 1.35 -2.21 5.23
CA TYR A 97 0.04 -1.55 5.10
C TYR A 97 0.05 -0.10 5.59
N VAL A 98 0.75 0.20 6.70
CA VAL A 98 0.88 1.59 7.20
C VAL A 98 1.63 2.46 6.19
N LEU A 99 2.71 1.96 5.59
CA LEU A 99 3.45 2.68 4.55
C LEU A 99 2.59 2.88 3.30
N LEU A 100 1.88 1.84 2.88
CA LEU A 100 1.02 1.89 1.70
C LEU A 100 -0.08 2.94 1.83
N TYR A 101 -0.64 3.08 3.02
CA TYR A 101 -1.56 4.17 3.33
C TYR A 101 -0.95 5.54 3.05
N PHE A 102 0.26 5.82 3.56
CA PHE A 102 0.92 7.10 3.32
C PHE A 102 1.27 7.30 1.84
N VAL A 103 1.65 6.24 1.13
CA VAL A 103 1.85 6.27 -0.33
C VAL A 103 0.57 6.73 -1.03
N ILE A 104 -0.59 6.17 -0.69
CA ILE A 104 -1.87 6.53 -1.29
C ILE A 104 -2.22 7.98 -0.99
N VAL A 105 -2.18 8.39 0.28
CA VAL A 105 -2.55 9.76 0.69
C VAL A 105 -1.63 10.79 0.05
N ASP A 106 -0.34 10.50 -0.10
CA ASP A 106 0.62 11.41 -0.72
C ASP A 106 0.55 11.40 -2.25
N SER A 107 0.09 10.32 -2.89
CA SER A 107 0.15 10.17 -4.36
C SER A 107 -1.18 10.43 -5.06
N VAL A 108 -2.31 10.12 -4.42
CA VAL A 108 -3.65 10.29 -4.98
C VAL A 108 -4.17 11.69 -4.64
N LYS A 109 -3.79 12.67 -5.45
CA LYS A 109 -4.18 14.08 -5.24
C LYS A 109 -5.28 14.55 -6.18
N THR A 110 -5.48 13.86 -7.30
CA THR A 110 -6.39 14.31 -8.36
C THR A 110 -7.63 13.43 -8.48
N LYS A 111 -8.77 14.05 -8.84
CA LYS A 111 -10.01 13.32 -9.15
C LYS A 111 -9.82 12.28 -10.26
N ARG A 112 -8.88 12.53 -11.19
CA ARG A 112 -8.53 11.59 -12.26
C ARG A 112 -7.94 10.30 -11.70
N GLN A 113 -6.93 10.40 -10.85
CA GLN A 113 -6.29 9.24 -10.22
C GLN A 113 -7.29 8.43 -9.40
N PHE A 114 -8.09 9.12 -8.59
CA PHE A 114 -9.14 8.48 -7.81
C PHE A 114 -10.17 7.75 -8.69
N ARG A 115 -10.65 8.38 -9.76
CA ARG A 115 -11.57 7.75 -10.73
C ARG A 115 -10.93 6.56 -11.43
N ASN A 116 -9.64 6.62 -11.76
CA ASN A 116 -8.93 5.49 -12.36
C ASN A 116 -8.86 4.31 -11.39
N ILE A 117 -8.56 4.55 -10.10
CA ILE A 117 -8.58 3.49 -9.07
C ILE A 117 -9.95 2.83 -9.00
N ILE A 118 -11.03 3.62 -8.91
CA ILE A 118 -12.40 3.09 -8.92
C ILE A 118 -12.68 2.30 -10.20
N GLY A 119 -12.26 2.81 -11.36
CA GLY A 119 -12.41 2.12 -12.64
C GLY A 119 -11.72 0.76 -12.65
N VAL A 120 -10.49 0.66 -12.10
CA VAL A 120 -9.76 -0.60 -11.97
C VAL A 120 -10.48 -1.56 -11.00
N ILE A 121 -11.02 -1.07 -9.88
CA ILE A 121 -11.81 -1.89 -8.95
C ILE A 121 -13.01 -2.48 -9.69
N LEU A 122 -13.82 -1.63 -10.34
CA LEU A 122 -15.03 -2.06 -11.04
C LEU A 122 -14.71 -3.05 -12.17
N PHE A 123 -13.64 -2.79 -12.92
CA PHE A 123 -13.17 -3.70 -13.97
C PHE A 123 -12.73 -5.05 -13.39
N SER A 124 -12.00 -5.04 -12.28
CA SER A 124 -11.58 -6.27 -11.58
C SER A 124 -12.79 -7.06 -11.09
N CYS A 125 -13.78 -6.39 -10.47
CA CYS A 125 -15.03 -7.02 -10.03
C CYS A 125 -15.80 -7.65 -11.19
N LEU A 126 -15.86 -7.00 -12.35
CA LEU A 126 -16.50 -7.57 -13.54
C LEU A 126 -15.79 -8.85 -14.01
N LEU A 127 -14.47 -8.82 -14.07
CA LEU A 127 -13.68 -9.99 -14.48
C LEU A 127 -13.85 -11.17 -13.52
N ILE A 128 -13.79 -10.93 -12.21
CA ILE A 128 -14.03 -11.96 -11.19
C ILE A 128 -15.46 -12.48 -11.27
N GLY A 129 -16.44 -11.60 -11.49
CA GLY A 129 -17.83 -11.99 -11.63
C GLY A 129 -18.06 -12.89 -12.84
N ILE A 130 -17.41 -12.59 -13.96
CA ILE A 130 -17.42 -13.45 -15.15
C ILE A 130 -16.75 -14.79 -14.84
N ASP A 131 -15.54 -14.77 -14.27
CA ASP A 131 -14.80 -15.98 -13.91
C ASP A 131 -15.63 -16.87 -12.99
N GLY A 132 -16.27 -16.31 -11.96
CA GLY A 132 -17.13 -17.03 -11.03
C GLY A 132 -18.39 -17.64 -11.67
N ILE A 133 -18.88 -17.11 -12.80
CA ILE A 133 -19.98 -17.72 -13.56
C ILE A 133 -19.47 -18.92 -14.38
N PHE A 134 -18.24 -18.84 -14.89
CA PHE A 134 -17.63 -19.90 -15.69
C PHE A 134 -16.92 -20.97 -14.85
N GLN A 135 -16.53 -20.64 -13.61
CA GLN A 135 -15.87 -21.53 -12.67
C GLN A 135 -16.89 -22.52 -12.11
N ARG A 136 -17.01 -23.64 -12.80
CA ARG A 136 -17.85 -24.79 -12.47
C ARG A 136 -17.19 -25.71 -11.45
#